data_AF-A0A3D0H0I9-F1
#
_entry.id   AF-A0A3D0H0I9-F1
#
_cell.length_a   1.000
_cell.length_b   1.000
_cell.length_c   1.000
_cell.angle_alpha   90.00
_cell.angle_beta   90.00
_cell.angle_gamma   90.00
#
_symmetry.space_group_name_H-M   'P 1'
#
loop_
_entity.id
_entity.type
_entity.pdbx_description
1 polymer ?
#
loop_
_entity_poly.entity_id
_entity_poly.type
_entity_poly.pdbx_seq_one_letter_code
_entity_poly.pdbx_strand_id
1 'polypeptide(L)'
;MNGSAALTVAGLQDTAIAGLSNNTFSQYLSYFQHQIGQDQSAATSRADFYESLASDLQAQQQSVSGVSIDEETVDLLKFQQVYSAAAKIIQRTDEMLKTIIDMV
;
A
#
# COMPACT_ATOMS: atom_id res chain seq x y z
N MET A 1 -46.40 -19.83 42.86
CA MET A 1 -45.34 -20.84 43.07
C MET A 1 -44.47 -21.03 41.80
N ASN A 2 -44.21 -19.97 41.02
CA ASN A 2 -43.48 -20.08 39.74
C ASN A 2 -42.11 -19.36 39.74
N GLY A 3 -41.76 -18.69 40.85
CA GLY A 3 -40.52 -17.92 40.96
C GLY A 3 -39.26 -18.77 41.16
N SER A 4 -39.36 -19.95 41.78
CA SER A 4 -38.18 -20.80 42.00
C SER A 4 -37.70 -21.51 40.73
N ALA A 5 -38.62 -21.86 39.82
CA ALA A 5 -38.28 -22.36 38.48
C ALA A 5 -37.56 -21.28 37.66
N ALA A 6 -38.04 -20.03 37.70
CA ALA A 6 -37.35 -18.91 37.07
C ALA A 6 -35.97 -18.63 37.69
N LEU A 7 -35.84 -18.75 39.03
CA LEU A 7 -34.55 -18.56 39.73
C LEU A 7 -33.54 -19.66 39.39
N THR A 8 -33.98 -20.91 39.27
CA THR A 8 -33.11 -22.03 38.91
C THR A 8 -32.66 -21.95 37.46
N VAL A 9 -33.53 -21.53 36.54
CA VAL A 9 -33.16 -21.24 35.15
C VAL A 9 -32.18 -20.07 35.06
N ALA A 10 -32.35 -19.01 35.85
CA ALA A 10 -31.39 -17.91 35.92
C ALA A 10 -30.03 -18.38 36.49
N GLY A 11 -30.04 -19.23 37.51
CA GLY A 11 -28.83 -19.79 38.11
C GLY A 11 -28.05 -20.75 37.20
N LEU A 12 -28.67 -21.32 36.17
CA LEU A 12 -27.97 -22.16 35.18
C LEU A 12 -26.87 -21.39 34.43
N GLN A 13 -27.00 -20.07 34.28
CA GLN A 13 -25.96 -19.23 33.68
C GLN A 13 -24.65 -19.27 34.49
N ASP A 14 -24.75 -19.46 35.81
CA ASP A 14 -23.63 -19.48 36.76
C ASP A 14 -23.22 -20.90 37.19
N THR A 15 -23.97 -21.92 36.79
CA THR A 15 -23.55 -23.31 37.00
C THR A 15 -22.44 -23.70 36.02
N ALA A 16 -21.40 -24.33 36.55
CA ALA A 16 -20.36 -24.94 35.73
C ALA A 16 -20.94 -26.12 34.95
N ILE A 17 -20.81 -26.08 33.62
CA ILE A 17 -21.32 -27.14 32.75
C ILE A 17 -20.13 -28.00 32.29
N ALA A 18 -20.19 -29.31 32.54
CA ALA A 18 -19.11 -30.24 32.19
C ALA A 18 -18.77 -30.21 30.68
N GLY A 19 -19.78 -30.01 29.82
CA GLY A 19 -19.60 -29.86 28.36
C GLY A 19 -18.89 -28.57 27.92
N LEU A 20 -18.76 -27.58 28.81
CA LEU A 20 -18.03 -26.31 28.57
C LEU A 20 -16.69 -26.27 29.32
N SER A 21 -16.06 -27.45 29.52
CA SER A 21 -14.83 -27.59 30.32
C SER A 21 -14.98 -27.09 31.76
N ASN A 22 -16.16 -27.30 32.36
CA ASN A 22 -16.47 -26.85 33.72
C ASN A 22 -16.48 -25.32 33.92
N ASN A 23 -16.63 -24.56 32.82
CA ASN A 23 -16.88 -23.13 32.86
C ASN A 23 -18.38 -22.84 32.87
N THR A 24 -18.74 -21.67 33.39
CA THR A 24 -20.10 -21.14 33.24
C THR A 24 -20.34 -20.70 31.80
N PHE A 25 -21.61 -20.60 31.40
CA PHE A 25 -21.94 -20.12 30.05
C PHE A 25 -21.37 -18.71 29.78
N SER A 26 -21.41 -17.86 30.80
CA SER A 26 -20.84 -16.51 30.75
C SER A 26 -19.33 -16.53 30.50
N GLN A 27 -18.59 -17.35 31.25
CA GLN A 27 -17.13 -17.47 31.11
C GLN A 27 -16.72 -18.01 29.74
N TYR A 28 -17.43 -19.02 29.23
CA TYR A 28 -17.16 -19.56 27.89
C TYR A 28 -17.38 -18.51 26.80
N LEU A 29 -18.46 -17.74 26.88
CA LEU A 29 -18.75 -16.68 25.93
C LEU A 29 -17.70 -15.56 25.97
N SER A 30 -17.27 -15.14 27.16
CA SER A 30 -16.18 -14.17 27.33
C SER A 30 -14.86 -14.68 26.74
N TYR A 31 -14.51 -15.94 26.98
CA TYR A 31 -13.32 -16.56 26.39
C TYR A 31 -13.38 -16.58 24.87
N PHE A 32 -14.51 -16.99 24.29
CA PHE A 32 -14.71 -17.01 22.85
C PHE A 32 -14.59 -15.62 22.23
N GLN A 33 -15.19 -14.60 22.85
CA GLN A 33 -15.06 -13.21 22.42
C GLN A 33 -13.61 -12.71 22.51
N HIS A 34 -12.89 -13.06 23.58
CA HIS A 34 -11.48 -12.74 23.71
C HIS A 34 -10.60 -13.41 22.66
N GLN A 35 -10.91 -14.65 22.28
CA GLN A 35 -10.18 -15.35 21.23
C GLN A 35 -10.38 -14.65 19.88
N ILE A 36 -11.63 -14.32 19.53
CA ILE A 36 -11.92 -13.57 18.30
C ILE A 36 -11.24 -12.20 18.31
N GLY A 37 -11.26 -11.48 19.42
CA GLY A 37 -10.61 -10.17 19.55
C GLY A 37 -9.09 -10.25 19.37
N GLN A 38 -8.45 -11.29 19.93
CA GLN A 38 -7.03 -11.54 19.73
C GLN A 38 -6.70 -11.88 18.27
N ASP A 39 -7.48 -12.76 17.65
CA ASP A 39 -7.29 -13.14 16.25
C ASP A 39 -7.46 -11.94 15.31
N GLN A 40 -8.47 -11.09 15.57
CA GLN A 40 -8.71 -9.86 14.82
C GLN A 40 -7.56 -8.87 14.99
N SER A 41 -7.09 -8.65 16.22
CA SER A 41 -5.95 -7.76 16.49
C SER A 41 -4.66 -8.26 15.81
N ALA A 42 -4.39 -9.57 15.87
CA ALA A 42 -3.24 -10.17 15.21
C ALA A 42 -3.33 -10.08 13.68
N ALA A 43 -4.52 -10.25 13.10
CA ALA A 43 -4.75 -10.11 11.66
C ALA A 43 -4.54 -8.66 11.20
N THR A 44 -5.07 -7.67 11.92
CA THR A 44 -4.86 -6.25 11.63
C THR A 44 -3.37 -5.88 11.71
N SER A 45 -2.69 -6.25 12.80
CA SER A 45 -1.26 -5.97 12.95
C SER A 45 -0.40 -6.61 11.83
N ARG A 46 -0.76 -7.81 11.38
CA ARG A 46 -0.11 -8.45 10.22
C ARG A 46 -0.39 -7.70 8.92
N ALA A 47 -1.62 -7.25 8.70
CA ALA A 47 -1.97 -6.47 7.51
C ALA A 47 -1.14 -5.18 7.45
N ASP A 48 -1.09 -4.42 8.55
CA ASP A 48 -0.31 -3.18 8.66
C ASP A 48 1.19 -3.42 8.44
N PHE A 49 1.72 -4.52 8.97
CA PHE A 49 3.11 -4.93 8.75
C PHE A 49 3.39 -5.21 7.27
N TYR A 50 2.53 -5.97 6.59
CA TYR A 50 2.72 -6.28 5.17
C TYR A 50 2.54 -5.06 4.28
N GLU A 51 1.64 -4.14 4.63
CA GLU A 51 1.48 -2.85 3.92
C GLU A 51 2.74 -2.01 4.05
N SER A 52 3.28 -1.87 5.27
CA SER A 52 4.53 -1.16 5.53
C SER A 52 5.70 -1.79 4.76
N LEU A 53 5.82 -3.11 4.81
CA LEU A 53 6.86 -3.84 4.09
C LEU A 53 6.75 -3.67 2.57
N ALA A 54 5.54 -3.67 2.02
CA ALA A 54 5.32 -3.43 0.60
C ALA A 54 5.74 -2.00 0.21
N SER A 55 5.41 -1.01 1.04
CA SER A 55 5.83 0.38 0.82
C SER A 55 7.35 0.53 0.86
N ASP A 56 8.02 -0.09 1.84
CA ASP A 56 9.48 -0.07 1.96
C ASP A 56 10.15 -0.72 0.74
N LEU A 57 9.65 -1.88 0.31
CA LEU A 57 10.15 -2.56 -0.89
C LEU A 57 9.91 -1.75 -2.17
N GLN A 58 8.77 -1.05 -2.27
CA GLN A 58 8.50 -0.15 -3.38
C GLN A 58 9.45 1.04 -3.38
N ALA A 59 9.70 1.66 -2.23
CA ALA A 59 10.67 2.75 -2.09
C ALA A 59 12.09 2.27 -2.44
N GLN A 60 12.48 1.07 -2.00
CA GLN A 60 13.76 0.47 -2.36
C GLN A 60 13.84 0.17 -3.87
N GLN A 61 12.77 -0.34 -4.47
CA GLN A 61 12.69 -0.54 -5.91
C GLN A 61 12.82 0.78 -6.67
N GLN A 62 12.16 1.85 -6.24
CA GLN A 62 12.29 3.18 -6.85
C GLN A 62 13.71 3.74 -6.68
N SER A 63 14.35 3.52 -5.53
CA SER A 63 15.74 3.93 -5.30
C SER A 63 16.75 3.22 -6.20
N VAL A 64 16.50 1.95 -6.56
CA VAL A 64 17.39 1.15 -7.42
C VAL A 64 17.02 1.31 -8.90
N SER A 65 15.73 1.35 -9.20
CA SER A 65 15.20 1.57 -10.55
C SER A 65 15.32 3.03 -10.98
N GLY A 66 15.69 3.94 -10.06
CA GLY A 66 16.71 4.97 -10.25
C GLY A 66 16.57 5.85 -11.48
N VAL A 67 15.35 6.07 -11.97
CA VAL A 67 15.10 7.00 -13.05
C VAL A 67 14.10 8.01 -12.52
N SER A 68 14.62 9.18 -12.15
CA SER A 68 13.78 10.30 -11.78
C SER A 68 13.10 10.79 -13.06
N ILE A 69 11.77 10.85 -13.07
CA ILE A 69 11.00 11.49 -14.16
C ILE A 69 11.53 12.92 -14.41
N ASP A 70 12.01 13.59 -13.38
CA ASP A 70 12.62 14.92 -13.51
C ASP A 70 13.96 14.85 -14.26
N GLU A 71 14.81 13.84 -14.01
CA GLU A 71 16.04 13.63 -14.78
C GLU A 71 15.74 13.24 -16.23
N GLU A 72 14.79 12.33 -16.47
CA GLU A 72 14.35 11.99 -17.83
C GLU A 72 13.76 13.20 -18.56
N THR A 73 13.03 14.06 -17.86
CA THR A 73 12.46 15.30 -18.43
C THR A 73 13.56 16.31 -18.75
N VAL A 74 14.56 16.45 -17.88
CA VAL A 74 15.74 17.31 -18.14
C VAL A 74 16.52 16.79 -19.34
N ASP A 75 16.73 15.49 -19.44
CA ASP A 75 17.40 14.87 -20.59
C ASP A 75 16.57 15.03 -21.87
N LEU A 76 15.25 14.88 -21.80
CA LEU A 76 14.36 15.17 -22.93
C LEU A 76 14.46 16.64 -23.38
N LEU A 77 14.42 17.59 -22.46
CA LEU A 77 14.57 19.02 -22.76
C LEU A 77 15.93 19.31 -23.39
N LYS A 78 16.99 18.69 -22.88
CA LYS A 78 18.34 18.78 -23.44
C LYS A 78 18.40 18.24 -24.88
N PHE A 79 17.81 17.08 -25.14
CA PHE A 79 17.73 16.52 -26.50
C PHE A 79 16.91 17.42 -27.43
N GLN A 80 15.78 17.97 -26.97
CA GLN A 80 14.99 18.92 -27.75
C GLN A 80 15.79 20.19 -28.09
N GLN A 81 16.55 20.72 -27.12
CA GLN A 81 17.37 21.90 -27.34
C GLN A 81 18.52 21.64 -28.32
N VAL A 82 19.19 20.50 -28.20
CA VAL A 82 20.24 20.07 -29.14
C VAL A 82 19.64 19.88 -30.55
N TYR A 83 18.47 19.27 -30.66
CA TYR A 83 17.77 19.11 -31.94
C TYR A 83 17.43 20.47 -32.58
N SER A 84 16.90 21.41 -31.81
CA SER A 84 16.62 22.77 -32.30
C SER A 84 17.89 23.51 -32.72
N ALA A 85 18.98 23.35 -31.97
CA ALA A 85 20.28 23.92 -32.34
C ALA A 85 20.82 23.31 -33.64
N ALA A 86 20.74 22.00 -33.80
CA ALA A 86 21.15 21.30 -35.02
C ALA A 86 20.33 21.77 -36.24
N ALA A 87 19.01 21.93 -36.09
CA ALA A 87 18.15 22.46 -37.14
C ALA A 87 18.56 23.87 -37.58
N LYS A 88 18.91 24.75 -36.63
CA LYS A 88 19.43 26.09 -36.93
C LYS A 88 20.77 26.05 -37.65
N ILE A 89 21.68 25.16 -37.26
CA ILE A 89 22.98 24.99 -37.95
C ILE A 89 22.76 24.55 -39.40
N ILE A 90 21.87 23.59 -39.64
CA ILE A 90 21.52 23.14 -40.99
C ILE A 90 20.97 24.31 -41.80
N GLN A 91 20.02 25.07 -41.24
CA GLN A 91 19.44 26.22 -41.92
C GLN A 91 20.46 27.29 -42.28
N ARG A 92 21.41 27.62 -41.39
CA ARG A 92 22.50 28.54 -41.70
C ARG A 92 23.44 27.98 -42.77
N THR A 93 23.68 26.67 -42.75
CA THR A 93 24.49 26.02 -43.78
C THR A 93 23.81 26.08 -45.15
N ASP A 94 22.50 25.86 -45.22
CA ASP A 94 21.72 26.00 -46.45
C ASP A 94 21.74 27.45 -46.97
N GLU A 95 21.64 28.45 -46.09
CA GLU A 95 21.77 29.88 -46.46
C GLU A 95 23.16 30.19 -47.03
N MET A 96 24.22 29.67 -46.43
CA MET A 96 25.59 29.82 -46.95
C MET A 96 25.75 29.15 -48.32
N LEU A 97 25.25 27.92 -48.49
CA LEU A 97 25.32 27.20 -49.75
C LEU A 97 24.55 27.93 -50.86
N LYS A 98 23.36 28.44 -50.56
CA LYS A 98 22.57 29.25 -51.50
C LYS A 98 23.31 30.51 -51.90
N THR A 99 23.92 31.22 -50.95
CA THR A 99 24.69 32.45 -51.23
C THR A 99 25.89 32.17 -52.17
N ILE A 100 26.57 31.03 -52.00
CA ILE A 100 27.67 30.63 -52.90
C ILE A 100 27.15 30.32 -54.30
N ILE A 101 26.03 29.61 -54.41
CA ILE A 101 25.42 29.27 -55.71
C ILE A 101 24.93 30.52 -56.44
N ASP A 102 24.31 31.46 -55.73
CA ASP A 102 23.77 32.70 -56.31
C ASP A 102 24.88 33.69 -56.73
N MET A 103 26.14 33.48 -56.32
CA MET A 103 27.32 34.27 -56.75
C MET A 103 27.97 33.78 -58.04
N VAL A 104 27.60 32.60 -58.55
CA VAL A 104 28.07 32.02 -59.82
C VAL A 104 27.05 32.28 -60.92
#